data_AF-A0A349K349-F1
#
_entry.id   AF-A0A349K349-F1
#
_cell.length_a   1.000
_cell.length_b   1.000
_cell.length_c   1.000
_cell.angle_alpha   90.00
_cell.angle_beta   90.00
_cell.angle_gamma   90.00
#
_symmetry.space_group_name_H-M   'P 1'
#
loop_
_entity.id
_entity.type
_entity.pdbx_description
1 polymer ?
#
loop_
_entity_poly.entity_id
_entity_poly.type
_entity_poly.pdbx_seq_one_letter_code
_entity_poly.pdbx_strand_id
1 'polypeptide(L)' 'GDLVREGETGFLVNRGDAGEIATGVRGFFELPSHERRRMGERALAEYRDHYSREKNLELLTGIYRDAAAEVLARSTRQS' A
#
# COMPACT_ATOMS: atom_id res chain seq x y z
N GLY A 1 5.20 -8.07 -1.71
CA GLY A 1 4.56 -7.72 -0.42
C GLY A 1 3.49 -6.68 -0.70
N ASP A 2 2.50 -6.52 0.17
CA ASP A 2 1.31 -5.73 -0.18
C ASP A 2 1.61 -4.25 -0.49
N LEU A 3 2.69 -3.68 0.07
CA LEU A 3 3.10 -2.28 -0.17
C LEU A 3 4.19 -2.10 -1.24
N VAL A 4 4.94 -3.16 -1.57
CA VAL A 4 6.10 -3.10 -2.47
C VAL A 4 6.00 -4.21 -3.51
N ARG A 5 6.01 -3.79 -4.78
CA ARG A 5 6.10 -4.66 -5.96
C ARG A 5 7.55 -4.77 -6.39
N GLU A 6 8.05 -6.00 -6.41
CA GLU A 6 9.44 -6.34 -6.71
C GLU A 6 9.89 -5.73 -8.05
N GLY A 7 11.00 -5.00 -8.05
CA GLY A 7 11.57 -4.33 -9.22
C GLY A 7 10.78 -3.13 -9.75
N GLU A 8 9.52 -2.94 -9.32
CA GLU A 8 8.65 -1.88 -9.81
C GLU A 8 8.60 -0.68 -8.89
N THR A 9 8.31 -0.90 -7.60
CA THR A 9 8.23 0.17 -6.58
C THR A 9 9.31 0.05 -5.51
N GLY A 10 10.09 -1.03 -5.55
CA GLY A 10 11.22 -1.29 -4.66
C GLY A 10 11.74 -2.71 -4.82
N PHE A 11 12.56 -3.14 -3.87
CA PHE A 11 13.09 -4.50 -3.79
C PHE A 11 12.65 -5.15 -2.48
N LEU A 12 12.21 -6.39 -2.56
CA LEU A 12 11.90 -7.26 -1.43
C LEU A 12 13.14 -8.07 -1.10
N VAL A 13 13.33 -8.27 0.20
CA VAL A 13 14.47 -9.02 0.73
C VAL A 13 13.97 -9.94 1.84
N ASN A 14 14.65 -11.06 2.03
CA ASN A 14 14.37 -11.98 3.11
C ASN A 14 14.71 -11.34 4.46
N ARG A 15 13.80 -11.52 5.43
CA ARG A 15 13.96 -10.95 6.76
C ARG A 15 15.21 -11.54 7.43
N GLY A 16 16.12 -10.67 7.84
CA GLY A 16 17.34 -11.06 8.54
C GLY A 16 18.48 -11.51 7.63
N ASP A 17 18.28 -11.53 6.31
CA ASP A 17 19.35 -11.80 5.35
C ASP A 17 20.08 -10.50 4.99
N ALA A 18 21.23 -10.28 5.63
CA ALA A 18 22.07 -9.11 5.37
C ALA A 18 22.66 -9.10 3.95
N GLY A 19 22.86 -10.28 3.33
CA GLY A 19 23.40 -10.41 1.98
C GLY A 19 22.38 -9.93 0.94
N GLU A 20 21.12 -10.29 1.12
CA GLU A 20 20.03 -9.81 0.27
C GLU A 20 19.78 -8.31 0.46
N ILE A 21 19.82 -7.80 1.69
CA ILE A 21 19.74 -6.35 1.95
C ILE A 21 20.85 -5.61 1.19
N ALA A 22 22.09 -6.07 1.31
CA ALA A 22 23.23 -5.45 0.63
C ALA A 22 23.10 -5.52 -0.91
N THR A 23 22.52 -6.61 -1.42
CA THR A 23 22.28 -6.78 -2.86
C THR A 23 21.17 -5.86 -3.34
N GLY A 24 20.05 -5.75 -2.63
CA GLY A 24 18.95 -4.84 -2.98
C GLY A 24 19.36 -3.36 -2.93
N VAL A 25 20.14 -2.96 -1.91
CA VAL A 25 20.67 -1.57 -1.81
C VAL A 25 21.60 -1.27 -2.98
N ARG A 26 22.55 -2.17 -3.29
CA ARG A 26 23.45 -1.98 -4.45
C ARG A 26 22.67 -1.93 -5.75
N GLY A 27 21.77 -2.89 -5.98
CA GLY A 27 20.93 -2.94 -7.17
C GLY A 27 20.15 -1.64 -7.37
N PHE A 28 19.57 -1.08 -6.29
CA PHE A 28 18.90 0.22 -6.37
C PHE A 28 19.84 1.33 -6.82
N PHE A 29 21.05 1.45 -6.26
CA PHE A 29 21.99 2.52 -6.60
C PHE A 29 22.71 2.32 -7.94
N GLU A 30 22.80 1.10 -8.44
CA GLU A 30 23.34 0.75 -9.76
C GLU A 30 22.38 1.10 -10.89
N LEU A 31 21.06 1.15 -10.64
CA LEU A 31 20.09 1.64 -11.62
C LEU A 31 20.45 3.05 -12.10
N PRO A 32 20.26 3.37 -13.40
CA PRO A 32 20.34 4.74 -13.89
C PRO A 32 19.49 5.70 -13.06
N SER A 33 19.95 6.94 -12.88
CA SER A 33 19.29 7.94 -12.04
C SER A 33 17.82 8.16 -12.40
N HIS A 34 17.50 8.13 -13.69
CA HIS A 34 16.14 8.28 -14.20
C HIS A 34 15.26 7.06 -13.90
N GLU A 35 15.82 5.85 -13.85
CA GLU A 35 15.09 4.64 -13.45
C GLU A 35 14.79 4.61 -11.97
N ARG A 36 15.75 5.00 -11.12
CA ARG A 36 15.52 5.18 -9.68
C ARG A 36 14.41 6.19 -9.42
N ARG A 37 14.42 7.30 -10.15
CA ARG A 37 13.35 8.31 -10.06
C ARG A 37 11.98 7.74 -10.44
N ARG A 38 11.89 7.04 -11.58
CA ARG A 38 10.64 6.39 -12.01
C ARG A 38 10.12 5.39 -11.00
N MET A 39 11.00 4.59 -10.38
CA MET A 39 10.62 3.66 -9.31
C MET A 39 10.00 4.41 -8.12
N GLY A 40 10.61 5.51 -7.68
CA GLY A 40 10.07 6.35 -6.61
C GLY A 40 8.72 7.01 -6.98
N GLU A 41 8.57 7.46 -8.21
CA GLU A 41 7.31 8.04 -8.72
C GLU A 41 6.18 6.99 -8.73
N ARG A 42 6.46 5.76 -9.16
CA ARG A 42 5.49 4.65 -9.09
C ARG A 42 5.14 4.29 -7.64
N ALA A 43 6.14 4.22 -6.76
CA ALA A 43 5.91 3.94 -5.34
C ALA A 43 5.01 5.01 -4.68
N LEU A 44 5.23 6.28 -5.01
CA LEU A 44 4.42 7.38 -4.50
C LEU A 44 2.98 7.37 -5.06
N ALA A 45 2.83 7.05 -6.35
CA ALA A 45 1.51 6.91 -6.97
C ALA A 45 0.72 5.78 -6.28
N GLU A 46 1.34 4.60 -6.12
CA GLU A 46 0.75 3.47 -5.41
C GLU A 46 0.30 3.84 -3.99
N TYR A 47 1.16 4.54 -3.24
CA TYR A 47 0.82 5.03 -1.90
C TYR A 47 -0.40 5.94 -1.92
N ARG A 48 -0.48 6.89 -2.84
CA ARG A 48 -1.57 7.87 -2.91
C ARG A 48 -2.90 7.22 -3.28
N ASP A 49 -2.87 6.27 -4.21
CA ASP A 49 -4.06 5.62 -4.74
C ASP A 49 -4.69 4.65 -3.75
N HIS A 50 -3.88 3.97 -2.94
CA HIS A 50 -4.35 2.89 -2.07
C HIS A 50 -4.26 3.20 -0.57
N TYR A 51 -3.32 4.04 -0.15
CA TYR A 51 -2.93 4.15 1.26
C TYR A 51 -2.93 5.59 1.81
N SER A 52 -3.43 6.56 1.03
CA SER A 52 -3.57 7.95 1.49
C SER A 52 -4.53 8.04 2.67
N ARG A 53 -4.38 9.11 3.47
CA ARG A 53 -5.23 9.33 4.65
C ARG A 53 -6.69 9.47 4.26
N GLU A 54 -6.93 10.15 3.15
CA GLU A 54 -8.24 10.38 2.56
C GLU A 54 -8.89 9.06 2.14
N LYS A 55 -8.14 8.19 1.46
CA LYS A 55 -8.61 6.85 1.07
C LYS A 55 -8.90 5.95 2.27
N ASN A 56 -8.01 5.97 3.27
CA ASN A 56 -8.23 5.20 4.49
C ASN A 56 -9.45 5.69 5.28
N LEU A 57 -9.69 7.01 5.32
CA LEU A 57 -10.87 7.58 5.96
C LEU A 57 -12.15 7.22 5.20
N GLU A 58 -12.13 7.28 3.87
CA GLU A 58 -13.24 6.86 3.00
C GLU A 58 -13.61 5.39 3.26
N LEU A 59 -12.62 4.50 3.27
CA LEU A 59 -12.82 3.07 3.56
C LEU A 59 -13.39 2.83 4.97
N LEU A 60 -12.78 3.44 5.99
CA LEU A 60 -13.22 3.27 7.38
C LEU A 60 -14.66 3.77 7.59
N THR A 61 -14.97 4.95 7.06
CA THR A 61 -16.31 5.53 7.19
C THR A 61 -17.35 4.78 6.38
N GLY A 62 -16.99 4.22 5.22
CA GLY A 62 -17.84 3.30 4.46
C GLY A 62 -18.28 2.10 5.29
N ILE A 63 -17.31 1.41 5.92
CA ILE A 63 -17.59 0.26 6.81
C ILE A 63 -18.55 0.65 7.94
N TYR A 64 -18.34 1.80 8.59
CA TYR A 64 -19.24 2.25 9.66
C TYR A 64 -20.65 2.58 9.17
N ARG A 65 -20.78 3.16 7.97
CA ARG A 65 -22.10 3.45 7.38
C ARG A 65 -22.84 2.17 7.05
N ASP A 66 -22.16 1.19 6.47
CA ASP A 66 -22.74 -0.11 6.12
C ASP A 66 -23.22 -0.84 7.37
N ALA A 67 -22.39 -0.88 8.42
CA ALA A 67 -22.75 -1.47 9.70
C ALA A 67 -23.96 -0.77 10.36
N ALA A 68 -24.00 0.57 10.34
CA ALA A 68 -25.12 1.33 10.87
C ALA A 68 -26.43 1.06 10.10
N ALA A 69 -26.35 0.98 8.78
CA ALA A 69 -27.49 0.66 7.93
C ALA A 69 -28.05 -0.74 8.20
N GLU A 70 -27.17 -1.72 8.41
CA GLU A 70 -27.57 -3.09 8.77
C GLU A 70 -28.33 -3.14 10.10
N VAL A 71 -27.84 -2.43 11.12
CA VAL A 71 -28.49 -2.35 12.43
C VAL A 71 -29.88 -1.72 12.32
N LEU A 72 -30.01 -0.61 11.59
CA LEU A 72 -31.29 0.06 11.38
C LEU A 72 -32.28 -0.84 10.64
N ALA A 73 -31.84 -1.49 9.56
CA ALA A 73 -32.68 -2.40 8.78
C ALA A 73 -33.16 -3.62 9.59
N ARG A 74 -32.40 -4.06 10.61
CA ARG A 74 -32.82 -5.12 11.52
C ARG A 74 -33.89 -4.63 12.51
N SER A 75 -33.73 -3.43 13.04
CA SER A 75 -34.70 -2.82 13.98
C SER A 75 -36.06 -2.57 13.34
N THR A 76 -36.10 -2.11 12.07
CA THR A 76 -37.36 -1.88 11.34
C THR A 76 -38.11 -3.16 10.99
N ARG A 77 -37.42 -4.29 10.82
CA ARG A 77 -38.04 -5.61 10.54
C ARG A 77 -38.60 -6.30 11.78
N GLN A 78 -38.24 -5.86 12.98
CA GLN A 78 -38.70 -6.42 14.25
C GLN A 78 -39.82 -5.60 14.91
N SER A 79 -40.18 -4.45 14.32
CA SER A 79 -41.33 -3.63 14.70
C SER A 79 -42.53 -3.94 13.81
#